data_AF-J3KXH9-F1
#
_entry.id   AF-J3KXH9-F1
#
_cell.length_a   1.000
_cell.length_b   1.000
_cell.length_c   1.000
_cell.angle_alpha   90.00
_cell.angle_beta   90.00
_cell.angle_gamma   90.00
#
_symmetry.space_group_name_H-M   'P 1'
#
loop_
_entity.id
_entity.type
_entity.pdbx_description
1 polymer ?
#
loop_
_entity_poly.entity_id
_entity_poly.type
_entity_poly.pdbx_seq_one_letter_code
_entity_poly.pdbx_strand_id
1 'polypeptide(L)' 'MDAKKPYVIAIAIQVIFTGMFVISKAAFDHGMNTFVFVFYRQAAASALLLPLAIVLERRNAPPMSLRLFAKLFLYALLG' A
#
# COMPACT_ATOMS: atom_id res chain seq x y z
N MET A 1 -3.85 22.92 -18.79
CA MET A 1 -2.60 22.56 -18.06
C MET A 1 -2.60 21.06 -17.74
N ASP A 2 -3.09 20.23 -18.67
CA ASP A 2 -3.57 18.89 -18.36
C ASP A 2 -2.65 17.78 -18.87
N ALA A 3 -1.79 18.09 -19.85
CA ALA A 3 -0.77 17.17 -20.33
C ALA A 3 0.37 16.93 -19.32
N LYS A 4 0.58 17.81 -18.33
CA LYS A 4 1.68 17.69 -17.35
C LYS A 4 1.33 16.84 -16.13
N LYS A 5 0.05 16.74 -15.77
CA LYS A 5 -0.45 15.91 -14.64
C LYS A 5 0.03 14.45 -14.71
N PRO A 6 -0.06 13.72 -15.84
CA PRO A 6 0.41 12.34 -15.90
C PRO A 6 1.93 12.23 -15.71
N TYR A 7 2.71 13.19 -16.19
CA TYR A 7 4.17 13.20 -15.97
C TYR A 7 4.53 13.46 -14.51
N VAL A 8 3.84 14.38 -13.84
CA VAL A 8 4.05 14.63 -12.40
C VAL A 8 3.73 13.38 -11.59
N ILE A 9 2.64 12.69 -11.91
CA ILE A 9 2.28 11.41 -11.27
C ILE A 9 3.33 10.35 -11.55
N ALA A 10 3.80 10.21 -12.79
CA ALA A 10 4.84 9.25 -13.16
C ALA A 10 6.15 9.51 -12.40
N ILE A 11 6.57 10.77 -12.27
CA ILE A 11 7.75 11.15 -11.50
C ILE A 11 7.55 10.81 -10.01
N ALA A 12 6.39 11.14 -9.43
CA ALA A 12 6.09 10.83 -8.04
C ALA A 12 6.13 9.31 -7.77
N ILE A 13 5.55 8.52 -8.66
CA ILE A 13 5.59 7.05 -8.61
C ILE A 13 7.05 6.57 -8.67
N GLN A 14 7.85 7.12 -9.57
CA GLN A 14 9.25 6.75 -9.72
C GLN A 14 10.07 7.06 -8.46
N VAL A 15 9.85 8.23 -7.86
CA VAL A 15 10.50 8.62 -6.60
C VAL A 15 10.12 7.66 -5.46
N ILE A 16 8.85 7.27 -5.36
CA ILE A 16 8.40 6.28 -4.37
C ILE A 16 9.09 4.93 -4.58
N PHE A 17 9.16 4.45 -5.83
CA PHE A 17 9.82 3.18 -6.15
C PHE A 17 11.33 3.21 -5.84
N THR A 18 12.01 4.29 -6.21
CA THR A 18 13.43 4.46 -5.88
C THR A 18 13.65 4.51 -4.37
N GLY A 19 12.82 5.24 -3.64
CA GLY A 19 12.85 5.27 -2.18
C GLY A 19 12.67 3.88 -1.56
N MET A 20 11.67 3.12 -2.03
CA MET A 20 11.46 1.75 -1.59
C MET A 20 12.68 0.85 -1.85
N PHE A 21 13.33 0.98 -3.00
CA PHE A 21 14.51 0.19 -3.32
C PHE A 21 15.68 0.49 -2.38
N VAL A 22 15.95 1.77 -2.11
CA VAL A 22 17.02 2.20 -1.19
C VAL A 22 16.74 1.71 0.23
N ILE A 23 15.51 1.85 0.72
CA ILE A 23 15.11 1.37 2.06
C ILE A 23 15.24 -0.15 2.15
N SER A 24 14.79 -0.88 1.13
CA SER A 24 14.88 -2.35 1.08
C SER A 24 16.35 -2.80 1.11
N LYS A 25 17.21 -2.14 0.32
CA LYS A 25 18.64 -2.42 0.31
C LYS A 25 19.25 -2.16 1.69
N ALA A 26 18.98 -1.00 2.29
CA ALA A 26 19.48 -0.67 3.62
C ALA A 26 19.00 -1.67 4.69
N ALA A 27 17.73 -2.09 4.64
CA ALA A 27 17.17 -3.09 5.55
C ALA A 27 17.89 -4.45 5.43
N PHE A 28 18.16 -4.90 4.20
CA PHE A 28 18.86 -6.17 3.96
C PHE A 28 20.36 -6.10 4.28
N ASP A 29 21.01 -4.96 4.03
CA ASP A 29 22.40 -4.72 4.40
C ASP A 29 22.60 -4.81 5.93
N HIS A 30 21.56 -4.50 6.73
CA HIS A 30 21.55 -4.69 8.18
C HIS A 30 21.14 -6.10 8.64
N GLY A 31 21.02 -7.06 7.71
CA GLY A 31 20.70 -8.46 8.02
C GLY A 31 19.22 -8.75 8.28
N MET A 32 18.31 -7.87 7.86
CA MET A 32 16.87 -8.10 8.03
C MET A 32 16.37 -9.24 7.14
N ASN A 33 15.62 -10.17 7.72
CA ASN A 33 14.99 -11.25 6.94
C ASN A 33 13.92 -10.68 6.00
N THR A 34 13.94 -11.10 4.73
CA THR A 34 12.98 -10.72 3.68
C THR A 34 11.53 -10.90 4.11
N PHE A 35 11.17 -11.98 4.81
CA PHE A 35 9.80 -12.22 5.27
C PHE A 35 9.35 -11.18 6.28
N VAL A 36 10.24 -10.81 7.20
CA VAL A 36 9.99 -9.80 8.23
C VAL A 36 9.83 -8.42 7.59
N PHE A 37 10.70 -8.08 6.64
CA PHE A 37 10.60 -6.83 5.88
C PHE A 37 9.26 -6.70 5.13
N VAL A 38 8.84 -7.76 4.42
CA VAL A 38 7.57 -7.78 3.68
C VAL A 38 6.38 -7.63 4.63
N PHE A 39 6.40 -8.33 5.77
CA PHE A 39 5.35 -8.22 6.78
C PHE A 39 5.23 -6.80 7.32
N TYR A 40 6.33 -6.18 7.74
CA TYR A 40 6.32 -4.81 8.27
C TYR A 40 5.82 -3.80 7.24
N ARG A 41 6.21 -3.94 5.97
CA ARG A 41 5.74 -3.05 4.91
C ARG A 41 4.22 -3.13 4.71
N GLN A 42 3.66 -4.34 4.65
CA GLN A 42 2.21 -4.52 4.48
C GLN A 42 1.42 -4.12 5.73
N ALA A 43 1.97 -4.36 6.93
CA ALA A 43 1.39 -3.95 8.19
C ALA A 43 1.35 -2.41 8.31
N ALA A 44 2.47 -1.74 8.00
CA ALA A 44 2.54 -0.28 7.99
C ALA A 44 1.61 0.34 6.94
N ALA A 45 1.56 -0.22 5.73
CA ALA A 45 0.63 0.23 4.70
C ALA A 45 -0.83 0.11 5.17
N SER A 46 -1.21 -1.04 5.74
CA SER A 46 -2.54 -1.24 6.32
C SER A 46 -2.84 -0.26 7.45
N ALA A 47 -1.88 -0.05 8.36
CA ALA A 47 -2.04 0.85 9.50
C ALA A 47 -2.16 2.33 9.10
N LEU A 48 -1.52 2.75 8.00
CA LEU A 48 -1.64 4.11 7.46
C LEU A 48 -2.93 4.28 6.65
N LEU A 49 -3.31 3.28 5.86
CA LEU A 49 -4.51 3.33 5.02
C LEU A 49 -5.79 3.20 5.84
N LEU A 50 -5.78 2.45 6.95
CA LEU A 50 -6.96 2.24 7.80
C LEU A 50 -7.57 3.55 8.34
N PRO A 51 -6.82 4.45 9.00
CA PRO A 51 -7.37 5.74 9.44
C PRO A 51 -7.74 6.65 8.26
N LEU A 52 -6.96 6.63 7.17
CA LEU A 52 -7.30 7.40 5.97
C LEU A 52 -8.65 6.95 5.38
N ALA A 53 -8.89 5.64 5.26
CA ALA A 53 -10.15 5.10 4.79
C ALA A 53 -11.31 5.46 5.74
N ILE A 54 -11.09 5.42 7.05
CA ILE A 54 -12.11 5.80 8.05
C ILE A 54 -12.43 7.30 8.00
N VAL A 55 -11.46 8.17 7.71
CA VAL A 55 -11.69 9.63 7.68
C VAL A 55 -12.24 10.08 6.33
N LEU A 56 -11.64 9.62 5.22
CA LEU A 56 -11.95 10.10 3.86
C LEU A 56 -13.17 9.39 3.26
N GLU A 57 -13.30 8.10 3.51
CA GLU A 57 -14.21 7.23 2.76
C GLU A 57 -15.47 6.88 3.53
N ARG A 58 -15.49 7.07 4.86
CA ARG A 58 -16.65 6.77 5.73
C ARG A 58 -17.95 7.45 5.31
N ARG A 59 -17.90 8.59 4.60
CA ARG A 59 -19.11 9.30 4.15
C ARG A 59 -19.63 8.89 2.77
N ASN A 60 -18.76 8.31 1.93
CA ASN A 60 -19.06 7.94 0.54
C ASN A 60 -19.03 6.43 0.30
N ALA A 61 -18.51 5.63 1.23
CA ALA A 61 -18.34 4.20 1.05
C ALA A 61 -19.70 3.46 1.12
N PRO A 62 -20.04 2.66 0.09
CA PRO A 62 -21.17 1.75 0.18
C PRO A 62 -20.93 0.72 1.28
N PRO A 63 -21.97 0.26 2.00
CA PRO A 63 -21.82 -0.69 3.09
C PRO A 63 -21.19 -2.00 2.58
N MET A 64 -19.98 -2.30 3.04
CA MET A 64 -19.35 -3.60 2.75
C MET A 64 -20.10 -4.70 3.49
N SER A 65 -20.73 -5.60 2.75
CA SER A 65 -21.29 -6.82 3.34
C SER A 65 -20.15 -7.78 3.78
N LEU A 66 -20.34 -8.49 4.89
CA LEU A 66 -19.41 -9.52 5.36
C LEU A 66 -19.11 -10.60 4.30
N ARG A 67 -20.06 -10.88 3.40
CA ARG A 67 -19.86 -11.80 2.28
C ARG A 67 -18.87 -11.26 1.26
N LEU A 68 -18.92 -9.96 0.96
CA LEU A 68 -17.95 -9.30 0.07
C LEU A 68 -16.56 -9.26 0.70
N PHE A 69 -16.48 -8.93 1.99
CA PHE A 69 -15.23 -8.97 2.74
C PHE A 69 -14.61 -10.38 2.72
N ALA A 70 -15.38 -11.42 3.02
CA ALA A 70 -14.90 -12.79 2.99
C ALA A 70 -14.43 -13.23 1.60
N LYS A 71 -15.11 -12.80 0.53
CA LYS A 71 -14.65 -13.03 -0.85
C LYS A 71 -13.33 -12.34 -1.13
N LEU A 72 -13.19 -11.06 -0.80
CA LEU A 72 -11.95 -10.30 -0.97
C LEU A 72 -10.80 -10.92 -0.17
N PHE A 73 -11.08 -11.38 1.06
CA PHE A 73 -10.11 -12.08 1.90
C PHE A 73 -9.68 -13.41 1.27
N LEU A 74 -10.62 -14.21 0.76
CA LEU A 74 -10.31 -15.46 0.05
C LEU A 74 -9.47 -15.22 -1.21
N TYR A 75 -9.79 -14.20 -2.01
CA TYR A 75 -8.95 -13.81 -3.16
C TYR A 75 -7.53 -13.42 -2.71
N ALA A 76 -7.40 -12.60 -1.68
CA ALA A 76 -6.10 -12.19 -1.15
C ALA A 76 -5.31 -13.35 -0.52
N LEU A 77 -5.98 -14.36 0.06
CA LEU A 77 -5.37 -15.53 0.67
C LEU A 77 -4.88 -16.54 -0.38
N LEU A 78 -5.63 -16.71 -1.48
CA LEU A 78 -5.28 -17.63 -2.57
C LEU A 78 -4.23 -17.04 -3.52
N GLY A 79 -4.13 -15.71 -3.60
CA GLY A 79 -3.22 -14.99 -4.50
C GLY A 79 -3.91 -14.57 -5.78
#